data_AF-A0A933SN39-F1
#
_entry.id   AF-A0A933SN39-F1
#
_cell.length_a   1.000
_cell.length_b   1.000
_cell.length_c   1.000
_cell.angle_alpha   90.00
_cell.angle_beta   90.00
_cell.angle_gamma   90.00
#
_symmetry.space_group_name_H-M   'P 1'
#
loop_
_entity.id
_entity.type
_entity.pdbx_description
1 polymer ?
#
loop_
_entity_poly.entity_id
_entity_poly.type
_entity_poly.pdbx_seq_one_letter_code
_entity_poly.pdbx_strand_id
1 'polypeptide(L)' 'MSATEKKLISRKRRHIRIRKKVSGTSEKPRLCVSKSLKHIYAQIINDDTGATLVSSSTMDKDVKGKLKSAGDINAA' A
#
# COMPACT_ATOMS: atom_id res chain seq x y z
N MET A 1 -4.38 6.39 -24.11
CA MET A 1 -4.19 6.22 -22.66
C MET A 1 -3.60 7.47 -22.05
N SER A 2 -4.23 7.98 -21.00
CA SER A 2 -3.77 9.14 -20.23
C SER A 2 -2.43 8.86 -19.53
N ALA A 3 -1.68 9.91 -19.18
CA ALA A 3 -0.43 9.76 -18.43
C ALA A 3 -0.64 9.04 -17.08
N THR A 4 -1.79 9.28 -16.44
CA THR A 4 -2.21 8.63 -15.19
C THR A 4 -2.40 7.12 -15.37
N GLU A 5 -3.07 6.69 -16.45
CA GLU A 5 -3.27 5.27 -16.76
C GLU A 5 -1.94 4.55 -16.99
N LYS A 6 -1.00 5.18 -17.73
CA LYS A 6 0.34 4.62 -17.96
C LYS A 6 1.08 4.39 -16.63
N LYS A 7 0.99 5.34 -15.70
CA LYS A 7 1.61 5.24 -14.36
C LYS A 7 0.99 4.11 -13.54
N LEU A 8 -0.34 3.96 -13.57
CA LEU A 8 -1.05 2.88 -12.89
C LEU A 8 -0.67 1.49 -13.44
N ILE A 9 -0.59 1.34 -14.76
CA ILE A 9 -0.19 0.08 -15.41
C ILE A 9 1.25 -0.28 -15.04
N SER A 10 2.19 0.67 -15.14
CA SER A 10 3.59 0.45 -14.75
C SER A 10 3.72 0.01 -13.30
N ARG A 11 2.95 0.65 -12.40
CA ARG A 11 2.89 0.27 -10.98
C ARG A 11 2.35 -1.14 -10.77
N LYS A 12 1.24 -1.51 -11.43
CA LYS A 12 0.66 -2.88 -11.36
C LYS A 12 1.67 -3.92 -11.85
N ARG A 13 2.36 -3.67 -12.97
CA ARG A 13 3.41 -4.56 -13.50
C ARG A 13 4.55 -4.77 -12.51
N ARG A 14 5.02 -3.70 -11.84
CA ARG A 14 6.05 -3.81 -10.80
C ARG A 14 5.57 -4.63 -9.60
N HIS A 15 4.35 -4.40 -9.14
CA HIS A 15 3.76 -5.17 -8.03
C HIS A 15 3.67 -6.66 -8.34
N ILE A 16 3.18 -7.02 -9.54
CA ILE A 16 3.12 -8.42 -9.98
C ILE A 16 4.52 -9.04 -9.99
N ARG A 17 5.52 -8.32 -10.52
CA ARG A 17 6.91 -8.82 -10.55
C ARG A 17 7.48 -9.06 -9.16
N ILE A 18 7.25 -8.15 -8.22
CA ILE A 18 7.73 -8.29 -6.83
C ILE A 18 7.03 -9.47 -6.15
N ARG A 19 5.71 -9.61 -6.35
CA ARG A 19 4.91 -10.71 -5.79
C ARG A 19 5.29 -12.10 -6.31
N LYS A 20 6.08 -12.21 -7.39
CA LYS A 20 6.69 -13.49 -7.80
C LYS A 20 7.75 -13.99 -6.82
N LYS A 21 8.38 -13.09 -6.06
CA LYS A 21 9.43 -13.41 -5.08
C LYS A 21 8.99 -13.20 -3.64
N VAL A 22 8.06 -12.27 -3.42
CA VAL A 22 7.57 -11.89 -2.09
C VAL A 22 6.13 -12.38 -1.95
N SER A 23 5.96 -13.48 -1.21
CA SER A 23 4.67 -13.97 -0.72
C SER A 23 4.57 -13.75 0.80
N GLY A 24 3.37 -13.52 1.29
CA GLY A 24 3.08 -13.41 2.71
C GLY A 24 2.47 -14.69 3.25
N THR A 25 3.08 -15.30 4.25
CA THR A 25 2.51 -16.45 4.97
C THR A 25 2.00 -16.03 6.35
N SER A 26 1.43 -16.95 7.12
CA SER A 26 0.98 -16.65 8.49
C SER A 26 2.12 -16.17 9.41
N GLU A 27 3.30 -16.79 9.30
CA GLU A 27 4.49 -16.41 10.09
C GLU A 27 5.15 -15.14 9.58
N LYS A 28 5.10 -14.92 8.26
CA LYS A 28 5.70 -13.75 7.60
C LYS A 28 4.71 -13.13 6.63
N PRO A 29 3.74 -12.35 7.12
CA PRO A 29 2.75 -11.73 6.27
C PRO A 29 3.38 -10.64 5.39
N ARG A 30 2.77 -10.40 4.22
CA ARG A 30 3.29 -9.45 3.24
C ARG A 30 2.74 -8.06 3.51
N LEU A 31 3.65 -7.10 3.63
CA LEU A 31 3.30 -5.67 3.65
C LEU A 31 2.99 -5.19 2.23
N CYS A 32 1.81 -4.59 2.05
CA CYS A 32 1.35 -4.00 0.81
C CYS A 32 1.17 -2.49 0.98
N VAL A 33 2.00 -1.70 0.28
CA VAL A 33 1.96 -0.24 0.36
C VAL A 33 1.37 0.38 -0.91
N SER A 34 0.48 1.35 -0.71
CA SER A 34 -0.06 2.21 -1.75
C SER A 34 0.06 3.68 -1.44
N LYS A 35 0.83 4.38 -2.26
CA LYS A 35 0.99 5.83 -2.20
C LYS A 35 0.27 6.50 -3.37
N SER A 36 -0.57 7.47 -3.03
CA SER A 36 -1.14 8.45 -3.94
C SER A 36 -0.45 9.79 -3.76
N LEU A 37 -0.90 10.84 -4.47
CA LEU A 37 -0.37 12.20 -4.28
C LEU A 37 -0.72 12.77 -2.89
N LYS A 38 -1.85 12.37 -2.32
CA LYS A 38 -2.39 12.98 -1.09
C LYS A 38 -2.34 12.07 0.13
N HIS A 39 -2.30 10.76 -0.07
CA HIS A 39 -2.47 9.78 1.00
C HIS A 39 -1.59 8.55 0.80
N ILE A 40 -1.19 7.96 1.92
CA ILE A 40 -0.49 6.68 2.01
C ILE A 40 -1.43 5.67 2.70
N TYR A 41 -1.41 4.44 2.19
CA TYR A 41 -2.15 3.28 2.68
C TYR A 41 -1.20 2.10 2.80
N ALA A 42 -1.30 1.35 3.89
CA ALA A 42 -0.52 0.15 4.16
C ALA A 42 -1.43 -0.97 4.67
N GLN A 43 -1.15 -2.20 4.23
CA GLN A 43 -1.90 -3.39 4.62
C GLN A 43 -0.94 -4.55 4.89
N ILE A 44 -1.17 -5.30 5.96
CA ILE A 44 -0.49 -6.55 6.26
C ILE A 44 -1.41 -7.68 5.83
N ILE A 45 -0.97 -8.49 4.87
CA ILE A 45 -1.79 -9.50 4.22
C ILE A 45 -1.14 -10.88 4.38
N ASN A 46 -1.94 -11.87 4.76
CA ASN A 46 -1.58 -13.27 4.65
C ASN A 46 -2.11 -13.77 3.28
N ASP A 47 -1.20 -14.14 2.37
CA ASP A 47 -1.55 -14.55 1.01
C ASP A 47 -2.09 -16.00 0.98
N ASP A 48 -1.78 -16.84 1.97
CA ASP A 48 -2.28 -18.23 2.04
C ASP A 48 -3.80 -18.26 2.25
N THR A 49 -4.29 -17.37 3.12
CA THR A 49 -5.72 -17.23 3.44
C THR A 49 -6.39 -16.11 2.64
N GLY A 50 -5.61 -15.25 2.00
CA GLY A 50 -6.09 -14.01 1.36
C GLY A 50 -6.59 -12.95 2.36
N ALA A 51 -6.38 -13.15 3.66
CA ALA A 51 -6.89 -12.26 4.70
C ALA A 51 -5.96 -11.05 4.91
N THR A 52 -6.56 -9.87 5.03
CA THR A 52 -5.85 -8.68 5.51
C THR A 52 -5.92 -8.68 7.03
N LEU A 53 -4.76 -8.81 7.69
CA LEU A 53 -4.66 -8.88 9.15
C LEU A 53 -4.82 -7.49 9.77
N VAL A 54 -4.16 -6.50 9.17
CA VAL A 54 -4.16 -5.10 9.63
C VAL A 54 -4.15 -4.19 8.42
N SER A 55 -4.93 -3.11 8.47
CA SER A 55 -4.82 -1.99 7.55
C SER A 55 -4.59 -0.70 8.31
N SER A 56 -3.74 0.17 7.77
CA SER A 56 -3.53 1.51 8.29
C SER A 56 -3.43 2.50 7.13
N SER A 57 -3.97 3.69 7.33
CA SER A 57 -3.94 4.77 6.35
C SER A 57 -3.85 6.14 7.00
N THR A 58 -3.30 7.09 6.25
CA THR A 58 -3.34 8.52 6.60
C THR A 58 -4.76 9.11 6.65
N MET A 59 -5.77 8.35 6.23
CA MET A 59 -7.18 8.73 6.32
C MET A 59 -7.87 8.18 7.58
N ASP A 60 -7.21 7.33 8.35
CA ASP A 60 -7.78 6.75 9.57
C ASP A 60 -8.04 7.85 10.60
N LYS A 61 -9.12 7.70 11.37
CA LYS A 61 -9.58 8.73 12.32
C LYS A 61 -8.49 9.18 13.29
N ASP A 62 -7.63 8.26 13.69
CA ASP A 62 -6.57 8.50 14.67
C ASP A 62 -5.39 9.29 14.09
N VAL A 63 -5.25 9.34 12.76
CA VAL A 63 -4.13 9.99 12.05
C VAL A 63 -4.61 11.23 11.29
N LYS A 64 -5.86 11.21 10.83
CA LYS A 64 -6.47 12.28 10.05
C LYS A 64 -6.48 13.60 10.82
N GLY A 65 -5.94 14.65 10.21
CA GLY A 65 -5.87 15.99 10.80
C GLY A 65 -4.66 16.23 11.72
N LYS A 66 -3.91 15.18 12.09
CA LYS A 66 -2.66 15.33 12.87
C LYS A 66 -1.45 15.64 12.00
N LEU A 67 -1.55 15.39 10.70
CA LEU A 67 -0.46 15.57 9.73
C LEU A 67 -0.71 16.80 8.84
N LYS A 68 0.32 17.64 8.68
CA LYS A 68 0.29 18.82 7.79
C LYS A 68 0.16 18.43 6.31
N SER A 69 0.78 17.31 5.93
CA SER A 69 0.66 16.70 4.60
C SER A 69 0.68 15.18 4.76
N ALA A 70 -0.23 14.50 4.07
CA ALA A 70 -0.43 13.05 4.16
C ALA A 70 0.21 12.26 2.99
N GLY A 71 0.89 12.96 2.08
CA GLY A 71 1.54 12.39 0.90
C GLY A 71 3.08 12.37 0.96
N ASP A 72 3.68 12.85 2.04
CA ASP A 72 5.13 13.10 2.16
C ASP A 72 5.80 12.13 3.12
N ILE A 73 7.14 12.21 3.22
CA ILE A 73 7.93 11.29 4.05
C ILE A 73 7.54 11.33 5.53
N ASN A 74 7.08 12.47 6.03
CA ASN A 74 6.62 12.63 7.42
C ASN A 74 5.33 11.87 7.72
N ALA A 75 4.60 11.44 6.69
CA ALA A 75 3.36 10.67 6.80
C ALA A 75 3.55 9.17 6.48
N ALA A 76 4.76 8.78 6.07
CA ALA A 76 5.13 7.40 5.74
C ALA A 76 5.64 6.68 6.99
#